data_AF-A0A183IAM5-F1
#
_entry.id   AF-A0A183IAM5-F1
#
_cell.length_a   1.000
_cell.length_b   1.000
_cell.length_c   1.000
_cell.angle_alpha   90.00
_cell.angle_beta   90.00
_cell.angle_gamma   90.00
#
_symmetry.space_group_name_H-M   'P 1'
#
loop_
_entity.id
_entity.type
_entity.pdbx_description
1 polymer ?
#
loop_
_entity_poly.entity_id
_entity_poly.type
_entity_poly.pdbx_seq_one_letter_code
_entity_poly.pdbx_strand_id
1 'polypeptide(L)'
;LIKFLLNFSCRKVCTLLIQRGTLKQGSVLVAGTTYCKSRALFDEHGVRITEVVPSFPVEAIGWKDLPSAGEEFLEVESEAW
;
A
#
# COMPACT_ATOMS: atom_id res chain seq x y z
N LEU A 1 11.95 -5.14 -4.40
CA LEU A 1 11.96 -6.46 -3.74
C LEU A 1 11.22 -6.29 -2.43
N ILE A 2 9.93 -6.63 -2.45
CA ILE A 2 8.92 -6.39 -1.40
C ILE A 2 7.97 -7.58 -1.36
N LYS A 3 7.71 -8.17 -0.18
CA LYS A 3 6.94 -9.42 -0.02
C LYS A 3 5.71 -9.22 0.89
N PHE A 4 4.59 -9.87 0.56
CA PHE A 4 3.23 -9.55 1.05
C PHE A 4 2.55 -10.66 1.86
N LEU A 5 1.59 -10.24 2.70
CA LEU A 5 0.51 -11.06 3.28
C LEU A 5 -0.80 -10.26 3.14
N LEU A 6 -1.86 -10.82 2.54
CA LEU A 6 -3.07 -10.09 2.12
C LEU A 6 -4.30 -10.66 2.84
N ASN A 7 -5.14 -9.81 3.44
CA ASN A 7 -6.38 -10.20 4.14
C ASN A 7 -7.57 -9.35 3.63
N PHE A 8 -8.70 -9.99 3.29
CA PHE A 8 -9.79 -9.39 2.52
C PHE A 8 -10.92 -8.91 3.44
N SER A 9 -11.22 -7.61 3.44
CA SER A 9 -12.44 -7.05 4.03
C SER A 9 -13.12 -6.15 3.01
N CYS A 10 -14.44 -5.99 3.07
CA CYS A 10 -15.34 -5.44 2.04
C CYS A 10 -15.08 -3.98 1.56
N ARG A 11 -13.94 -3.37 1.89
CA ARG A 11 -13.43 -2.11 1.31
C ARG A 11 -12.10 -2.45 0.64
N LYS A 12 -11.77 -1.85 -0.52
CA LYS A 12 -10.50 -2.08 -1.25
C LYS A 12 -9.28 -1.61 -0.41
N VAL A 13 -8.94 -2.42 0.59
CA VAL A 13 -7.88 -2.25 1.59
C VAL A 13 -6.92 -3.40 1.37
N CYS A 14 -5.63 -3.09 1.33
CA CYS A 14 -4.56 -4.08 1.21
C CYS A 14 -3.51 -3.79 2.28
N THR A 15 -3.05 -4.84 2.97
CA THR A 15 -1.93 -4.77 3.88
C THR A 15 -0.62 -4.84 3.10
N LEU A 16 0.24 -3.84 3.30
CA LEU A 16 1.52 -3.66 2.64
C LEU A 16 2.63 -3.79 3.68
N LEU A 17 3.74 -4.40 3.29
CA LEU A 17 4.96 -4.43 4.09
C LEU A 17 6.05 -3.65 3.37
N ILE A 18 6.50 -2.54 3.96
CA ILE A 18 7.56 -1.73 3.36
C ILE A 18 8.90 -2.43 3.60
N GLN A 19 9.59 -2.83 2.53
CA GLN A 19 10.94 -3.42 2.69
C GLN A 19 12.07 -2.38 2.59
N ARG A 20 11.87 -1.32 1.82
CA ARG A 20 12.86 -0.23 1.62
C ARG A 20 12.14 1.08 1.36
N GLY A 21 12.73 2.20 1.80
CA GLY A 21 12.15 3.54 1.66
C GLY A 21 11.11 3.85 2.73
N THR A 22 10.43 4.99 2.61
CA THR A 22 9.29 5.34 3.46
C THR A 22 8.06 5.56 2.59
N LEU A 23 6.91 5.08 3.04
CA LEU A 23 5.64 5.27 2.33
C LEU A 23 4.87 6.40 3.01
N LYS A 24 4.36 7.35 2.21
CA LYS A 24 3.57 8.47 2.72
C LYS A 24 2.13 8.41 2.26
N GLN A 25 1.25 9.02 3.06
CA GLN A 25 -0.13 9.23 2.64
C GLN A 25 -0.17 10.14 1.41
N GLY A 26 -0.95 9.77 0.40
CA GLY A 26 -1.09 10.49 -0.86
C GLY A 26 -0.20 9.95 -1.98
N SER A 27 0.79 9.11 -1.65
CA SER A 27 1.65 8.43 -2.62
C SER A 27 0.85 7.51 -3.53
N VAL A 28 1.33 7.38 -4.77
CA VAL A 28 0.77 6.47 -5.77
C VAL A 28 1.59 5.19 -5.77
N LEU A 29 0.91 4.06 -5.64
CA LEU A 29 1.50 2.73 -5.64
C LEU A 29 1.05 1.98 -6.87
N VAL A 30 1.97 1.28 -7.53
CA VAL A 30 1.69 0.38 -8.64
C VAL A 30 2.08 -1.03 -8.24
N ALA A 31 1.17 -1.98 -8.42
CA ALA A 31 1.39 -3.39 -8.16
C ALA A 31 0.82 -4.19 -9.35
N GLY A 32 1.69 -4.81 -10.13
CA GLY A 32 1.28 -5.51 -11.35
C GLY A 32 0.51 -4.63 -12.32
N THR A 33 -0.73 -5.02 -12.58
CA THR A 33 -1.68 -4.32 -13.47
C THR A 33 -2.64 -3.39 -12.75
N THR A 34 -2.51 -3.24 -11.43
CA THR A 34 -3.35 -2.34 -10.62
C THR A 34 -2.52 -1.23 -9.99
N TYR A 35 -3.20 -0.21 -9.49
CA TYR A 35 -2.59 0.90 -8.77
C TYR A 35 -3.48 1.36 -7.62
N CYS A 36 -2.88 2.13 -6.72
CA CYS A 36 -3.51 2.72 -5.56
C CYS A 36 -3.05 4.15 -5.43
N LYS A 37 -4.00 5.08 -5.30
CA LYS A 37 -3.71 6.39 -4.72
C LYS A 37 -4.00 6.29 -3.25
N SER A 38 -2.96 6.27 -2.41
CA SER A 38 -3.13 6.05 -0.96
C SER A 38 -3.95 7.19 -0.34
N ARG A 39 -5.24 6.92 -0.09
CA ARG A 39 -6.16 7.89 0.50
C ARG A 39 -6.02 7.94 2.01
N ALA A 40 -5.65 6.83 2.62
CA ALA A 40 -5.35 6.71 4.03
C ALA A 40 -4.46 5.49 4.25
N LEU A 41 -3.61 5.60 5.26
CA LEU A 41 -2.74 4.55 5.76
C LEU A 41 -3.13 4.26 7.21
N PHE A 42 -3.21 2.99 7.58
CA PHE A 42 -3.50 2.57 8.95
C PHE A 42 -2.47 1.55 9.41
N ASP A 43 -2.06 1.63 10.67
CA ASP A 43 -1.25 0.57 11.28
C ASP A 43 -2.11 -0.66 11.64
N GLU A 44 -1.47 -1.68 12.21
CA GLU A 44 -2.14 -2.92 12.67
C GLU A 44 -3.18 -2.69 13.78
N HIS A 45 -3.16 -1.54 14.45
CA HIS A 45 -4.11 -1.15 15.49
C HIS A 45 -5.27 -0.32 14.93
N GLY A 46 -5.30 -0.08 13.61
CA GLY A 46 -6.31 0.76 12.97
C GLY A 46 -6.10 2.26 13.25
N VAL A 47 -4.92 2.66 13.72
CA VAL A 47 -4.55 4.07 13.91
C VAL A 47 -4.10 4.63 12.58
N ARG A 48 -4.63 5.80 12.23
CA ARG A 48 -4.28 6.48 11.00
C ARG A 48 -2.87 7.06 11.09
N ILE A 49 -2.04 6.76 10.10
CA ILE A 49 -0.65 7.23 10.01
C ILE A 49 -0.41 8.00 8.71
N THR A 50 0.57 8.90 8.72
CA THR A 50 0.91 9.74 7.57
C THR A 50 2.19 9.30 6.86
N GLU A 51 3.05 8.56 7.56
CA GLU A 51 4.30 8.02 7.06
C GLU A 51 4.57 6.66 7.69
N VAL A 52 5.19 5.77 6.93
CA VAL A 52 5.55 4.42 7.36
C VAL A 52 7.01 4.16 7.07
N VAL A 53 7.70 3.60 8.06
CA VAL A 53 9.11 3.19 7.94
C VAL A 53 9.22 1.72 7.53
N PRO A 54 10.37 1.27 6.99
CA PRO A 54 10.58 -0.12 6.63
C PRO A 54 10.30 -1.09 7.78
N SER A 55 9.88 -2.31 7.45
CA SER A 55 9.55 -3.42 8.35
C SER A 55 8.26 -3.26 9.15
N PHE A 56 7.50 -2.19 8.94
CA PHE A 56 6.16 -2.05 9.53
C PHE A 56 5.07 -2.44 8.52
N PRO A 57 4.07 -3.24 8.93
CA PRO A 57 2.90 -3.48 8.12
C PRO A 57 1.98 -2.24 8.14
N VAL A 58 1.38 -1.93 7.00
CA VAL A 58 0.41 -0.84 6.86
C VAL A 58 -0.77 -1.26 5.99
N GLU A 59 -1.97 -0.89 6.38
CA GLU A 59 -3.15 -1.01 5.55
C GLU A 59 -3.33 0.24 4.69
N ALA A 60 -3.22 0.07 3.37
CA ALA A 60 -3.44 1.14 2.42
C ALA A 60 -4.86 1.08 1.85
N ILE A 61 -5.56 2.21 1.93
CA ILE A 61 -6.89 2.40 1.34
C ILE A 61 -6.78 3.21 0.05
N GLY A 62 -7.49 2.79 -0.99
CA GLY A 62 -7.53 3.53 -2.27
C GLY A 62 -7.08 2.73 -3.48
N TRP A 63 -6.98 1.41 -3.33
CA TRP A 63 -6.71 0.50 -4.44
C TRP A 63 -7.81 0.60 -5.49
N LYS A 64 -7.41 0.81 -6.76
CA LYS A 64 -8.34 0.72 -7.88
C LYS A 64 -8.88 -0.69 -7.98
N ASP A 65 -8.00 -1.68 -7.92
CA ASP A 65 -8.29 -3.09 -7.68
C ASP A 65 -7.23 -3.69 -6.76
N LEU A 66 -7.55 -4.79 -6.09
CA LEU A 66 -6.62 -5.42 -5.16
C LEU A 66 -5.55 -6.18 -5.95
N PRO A 67 -4.26 -6.00 -5.61
CA PRO A 67 -3.18 -6.76 -6.24
C PRO A 67 -3.26 -8.23 -5.81
N SER A 68 -2.55 -9.08 -6.54
CA SER A 68 -2.44 -10.48 -6.16
C SER A 68 -1.62 -10.61 -4.87
N ALA A 69 -1.96 -11.56 -4.02
CA ALA A 69 -1.15 -11.83 -2.82
C ALA A 69 0.28 -12.23 -3.23
N GLY A 70 1.28 -11.60 -2.62
CA GLY A 70 2.69 -11.85 -2.91
C GLY A 70 3.29 -11.00 -4.03
N GLU A 71 2.48 -10.20 -4.73
CA GLU A 71 2.92 -9.36 -5.85
C GLU A 71 3.64 -8.10 -5.39
N GLU A 72 4.82 -7.79 -5.96
CA GLU A 72 5.58 -6.60 -5.56
C GLU A 72 4.88 -5.29 -5.93
N PHE A 73 5.13 -4.23 -5.16
CA PHE A 73 4.66 -2.88 -5.48
C PHE A 73 5.79 -1.86 -5.47
N LEU A 74 5.59 -0.76 -6.19
CA LEU A 74 6.50 0.37 -6.21
C LEU A 74 5.74 1.66 -5.98
N GLU A 75 6.34 2.58 -5.23
CA GLU A 75 5.89 3.96 -5.15
C GLU A 75 6.37 4.73 -6.38
N VAL A 76 5.47 5.54 -6.96
CA VAL A 76 5.77 6.42 -8.09
C VAL A 76 5.38 7.86 -7.75
N GLU A 77 6.14 8.82 -8.26
CA GLU A 77 5.97 10.25 -7.94
C GLU A 77 4.66 10.84 -8.47
N SER A 78 4.13 10.31 -9.57
CA SER A 78 2.85 10.75 -10.15
C SER A 78 2.30 9.68 -11.10
N GLU A 79 0.98 9.67 -11.27
CA GLU A 79 0.35 9.13 -12.48
C GLU A 79 0.80 10.04 -13.65
N ALA A 80 1.98 9.78 -14.22
CA ALA A 80 2.42 10.47 -15.43
C ALA A 80 1.64 9.90 -16.62
N TRP A 81 0.57 10.59 -17.00
CA TRP A 81 -0.18 10.40 -18.23
C TRP A 81 -0.13 11.69 -19.04
#